data_AF-A0A652JYZ5-F1
#
_entry.id   AF-A0A652JYZ5-F1
#
_cell.length_a   1.000
_cell.length_b   1.000
_cell.length_c   1.000
_cell.angle_alpha   90.00
_cell.angle_beta   90.00
_cell.angle_gamma   90.00
#
_symmetry.space_group_name_H-M   'P 1'
#
loop_
_entity.id
_entity.type
_entity.pdbx_description
1 polymer ?
#
loop_
_entity_poly.entity_id
_entity_poly.type
_entity_poly.pdbx_seq_one_letter_code
_entity_poly.pdbx_strand_id
1 'polypeptide(L)'
;MLLNHSEVPKGTTVLGVDIGGGTKEEAVNRLDSALGKRAKAPLRLNVGGKEVLLAPDKAGLSLDSQETVRGAAGSDYNPVSVIGSLFGGERVAEPKLPVDQEKLAAALADVAGSSGSATDGTIVFSPGKVTAVEGKPGKGLDVARSVVSVRDAYRAQVETGKASVVELPVVSREPTITKAELDRAMKEFAEPAMSGLVTIKAGSKEIKFGPAKSLPKILSMKAVDGRLVEVYDKQAIEGLLDGVFDGIMITKGDGKKHQVSADDVAFAMREALLGKTPAERTKVIDLDGQG
;
A
#
# COMPACT_ATOMS: atom_id res chain seq x y z
N MET A 1 44.90 -4.81 -30.78
CA MET A 1 43.44 -4.65 -30.90
C MET A 1 43.01 -3.61 -29.88
N LEU A 2 42.52 -2.45 -30.33
CA LEU A 2 41.92 -1.48 -29.42
C LEU A 2 40.50 -1.98 -29.10
N LEU A 3 40.25 -2.34 -27.85
CA LEU A 3 38.88 -2.52 -27.36
C LEU A 3 38.23 -1.13 -27.34
N ASN A 4 37.27 -0.89 -28.23
CA ASN A 4 36.38 0.26 -28.06
C ASN A 4 35.66 0.07 -26.72
N HIS A 5 35.74 1.06 -25.82
CA HIS A 5 35.11 1.07 -24.48
C HIS A 5 33.56 0.94 -24.47
N SER A 6 32.97 0.70 -25.65
CA SER A 6 31.53 0.64 -25.92
C SER A 6 31.01 -0.79 -26.16
N GLU A 7 31.89 -1.80 -26.17
CA GLU A 7 31.55 -3.20 -26.50
C GLU A 7 31.50 -4.11 -25.26
N VAL A 8 30.68 -5.16 -25.33
CA VAL A 8 30.61 -6.22 -24.32
C VAL A 8 31.51 -7.39 -24.74
N PRO A 9 32.43 -7.88 -23.89
CA PRO A 9 33.31 -9.00 -24.23
C PRO A 9 32.55 -10.22 -24.76
N LYS A 10 33.13 -10.91 -25.76
CA LYS A 10 32.55 -12.14 -26.31
C LYS A 10 32.43 -13.23 -25.25
N GLY A 11 31.37 -14.06 -25.36
CA GLY A 11 31.10 -15.15 -24.42
C GLY A 11 30.55 -14.68 -23.07
N THR A 12 30.07 -13.43 -22.96
CA THR A 12 29.45 -12.91 -21.74
C THR A 12 27.98 -13.29 -21.69
N THR A 13 27.57 -14.03 -20.67
CA THR A 13 26.20 -14.47 -20.44
C THR A 13 25.64 -13.85 -19.16
N VAL A 14 24.33 -13.55 -19.15
CA VAL A 14 23.59 -13.10 -17.95
C VAL A 14 22.35 -13.97 -17.84
N LEU A 15 22.22 -14.72 -16.75
CA LEU A 15 21.09 -15.63 -16.52
C LEU A 15 20.83 -16.56 -17.73
N GLY A 16 21.91 -17.04 -18.36
CA GLY A 16 21.85 -17.90 -19.55
C GLY A 16 21.58 -17.19 -20.89
N VAL A 17 21.51 -15.85 -20.92
CA VAL A 17 21.36 -15.04 -22.14
C VAL A 17 22.73 -14.52 -22.59
N ASP A 18 23.16 -14.87 -23.81
CA ASP A 18 24.40 -14.33 -24.39
C ASP A 18 24.23 -12.87 -24.83
N ILE A 19 24.98 -11.99 -24.18
CA ILE A 19 25.00 -10.54 -24.41
C ILE A 19 26.35 -10.07 -24.99
N GLY A 20 27.29 -10.99 -25.23
CA GLY A 20 28.64 -10.68 -25.69
C GLY A 20 28.76 -10.41 -27.19
N GLY A 21 29.89 -9.81 -27.56
CA GLY A 21 30.33 -9.70 -28.96
C GLY A 21 29.66 -8.59 -29.78
N GLY A 22 29.08 -7.59 -29.12
CA GLY A 22 28.45 -6.43 -29.74
C GLY A 22 28.50 -5.21 -28.85
N THR A 23 27.72 -4.19 -29.21
CA THR A 23 27.63 -2.94 -28.44
C THR A 23 26.83 -3.13 -27.15
N LYS A 24 27.01 -2.22 -26.18
CA LYS A 24 26.17 -2.18 -24.96
C LYS A 24 24.67 -2.07 -25.29
N GLU A 25 24.29 -1.33 -26.32
CA GLU A 25 22.89 -1.18 -26.72
C GLU A 25 22.29 -2.49 -27.24
N GLU A 26 23.02 -3.20 -28.11
CA GLU A 26 22.62 -4.52 -28.58
C GLU A 26 22.50 -5.53 -27.44
N ALA A 27 23.42 -5.49 -26.48
CA ALA A 27 23.39 -6.32 -25.28
C ALA A 27 22.15 -6.04 -24.41
N VAL A 28 21.79 -4.77 -24.20
CA VAL A 28 20.57 -4.38 -23.47
C VAL A 28 19.32 -4.90 -24.20
N ASN A 29 19.24 -4.69 -25.51
CA ASN A 29 18.11 -5.14 -26.32
C ASN A 29 17.94 -6.68 -26.29
N ARG A 30 19.04 -7.44 -26.32
CA ARG A 30 19.01 -8.91 -26.17
C ARG A 30 18.47 -9.32 -24.80
N LEU A 31 18.96 -8.67 -23.74
CA LEU A 31 18.55 -8.96 -22.37
C LEU A 31 17.08 -8.64 -22.13
N ASP A 32 16.61 -7.47 -22.59
CA ASP A 32 15.20 -7.07 -22.49
C ASP A 32 14.28 -7.98 -23.29
N SER A 33 14.70 -8.40 -24.49
CA SER A 33 13.93 -9.33 -25.32
C SER A 33 13.78 -10.70 -24.66
N ALA A 34 14.85 -11.20 -24.03
CA ALA A 34 14.86 -12.52 -23.41
C ALA A 34 14.18 -12.54 -22.03
N LEU A 35 14.44 -11.52 -21.20
CA LEU A 35 14.08 -11.52 -19.78
C LEU A 35 12.98 -10.51 -19.42
N GLY A 36 12.75 -9.48 -20.24
CA GLY A 36 11.82 -8.40 -19.90
C GLY A 36 10.39 -8.85 -19.64
N LYS A 37 9.90 -9.86 -20.40
CA LYS A 37 8.57 -10.47 -20.13
C LYS A 37 8.55 -11.23 -18.80
N ARG A 38 9.63 -11.94 -18.45
CA ARG A 38 9.76 -12.70 -17.20
C ARG A 38 9.85 -11.76 -15.99
N ALA A 39 10.58 -10.65 -16.15
CA ALA A 39 10.76 -9.61 -15.14
C ALA A 39 9.48 -8.83 -14.83
N LYS A 40 8.53 -8.77 -15.76
CA LYS A 40 7.22 -8.12 -15.60
C LYS A 40 6.09 -9.09 -15.20
N ALA A 41 6.33 -10.40 -15.26
CA ALA A 41 5.32 -11.39 -14.95
C ALA A 41 4.96 -11.36 -13.45
N PRO A 42 3.67 -11.38 -13.06
CA PRO A 42 3.25 -11.44 -11.67
C PRO A 42 3.83 -12.65 -10.93
N LEU A 43 4.34 -12.44 -9.71
CA LEU A 43 4.69 -13.53 -8.82
C LEU A 43 3.44 -14.13 -8.20
N ARG A 44 3.37 -15.45 -8.13
CA ARG A 44 2.34 -16.18 -7.41
C ARG A 44 2.80 -16.40 -5.97
N LEU A 45 2.10 -15.83 -5.02
CA LEU A 45 2.39 -15.93 -3.59
C LEU A 45 1.33 -16.80 -2.92
N ASN A 46 1.73 -17.62 -1.96
CA ASN A 46 0.81 -18.32 -1.07
C ASN A 46 0.99 -17.81 0.35
N VAL A 47 -0.09 -17.30 0.93
CA VAL A 47 -0.14 -16.81 2.30
C VAL A 47 -1.12 -17.67 3.09
N GLY A 48 -0.60 -18.69 3.77
CA GLY A 48 -1.41 -19.54 4.64
C GLY A 48 -2.54 -20.29 3.92
N GLY A 49 -2.32 -20.72 2.69
CA GLY A 49 -3.27 -21.47 1.85
C GLY A 49 -4.08 -20.61 0.87
N LYS A 50 -3.85 -19.28 0.84
CA LYS A 50 -4.49 -18.37 -0.12
C LYS A 50 -3.46 -17.91 -1.15
N GLU A 51 -3.78 -18.11 -2.43
CA GLU A 51 -2.96 -17.60 -3.53
C GLU A 51 -3.27 -16.13 -3.82
N VAL A 52 -2.22 -15.33 -3.97
CA VAL A 52 -2.29 -13.91 -4.31
C VAL A 52 -1.24 -13.59 -5.37
N LEU A 53 -1.55 -12.66 -6.27
CA LEU A 53 -0.63 -12.19 -7.30
C LEU A 53 0.04 -10.89 -6.85
N LEU A 54 1.37 -10.87 -6.94
CA LEU A 54 2.18 -9.67 -6.72
C LEU A 54 2.75 -9.18 -8.05
N ALA A 55 2.37 -7.97 -8.45
CA ALA A 55 2.94 -7.32 -9.64
C ALA A 55 4.34 -6.76 -9.29
N PRO A 56 5.42 -7.19 -9.99
CA PRO A 56 6.79 -6.79 -9.65
C PRO A 56 7.00 -5.28 -9.65
N ASP A 57 6.48 -4.58 -10.66
CA ASP A 57 6.59 -3.14 -10.86
C ASP A 57 5.98 -2.35 -9.70
N LYS A 58 4.80 -2.77 -9.22
CA LYS A 58 4.14 -2.17 -8.06
C LYS A 58 4.85 -2.49 -6.74
N ALA A 59 5.51 -3.64 -6.68
CA ALA A 59 6.27 -4.09 -5.52
C ALA A 59 7.72 -3.56 -5.49
N GLY A 60 8.12 -2.72 -6.45
CA GLY A 60 9.47 -2.17 -6.48
C GLY A 60 10.54 -3.16 -6.94
N LEU A 61 10.15 -4.24 -7.62
CA LEU A 61 11.03 -5.26 -8.18
C LEU A 61 11.23 -4.99 -9.68
N SER A 62 12.48 -4.96 -10.13
CA SER A 62 12.78 -4.77 -11.55
C SER A 62 14.09 -5.43 -11.97
N LEU A 63 14.26 -5.61 -13.28
CA LEU A 63 15.52 -5.94 -13.92
C LEU A 63 16.09 -4.66 -14.52
N ASP A 64 17.29 -4.27 -14.10
CA ASP A 64 18.02 -3.15 -14.70
C ASP A 64 18.99 -3.69 -15.75
N SER A 65 18.48 -3.86 -16.97
CA SER A 65 19.28 -4.36 -18.10
C SER A 65 20.43 -3.43 -18.45
N GLN A 66 20.26 -2.11 -18.29
CA GLN A 66 21.31 -1.14 -18.58
C GLN A 66 22.48 -1.27 -17.61
N GLU A 67 22.20 -1.29 -16.31
CA GLU A 67 23.23 -1.40 -15.28
C GLU A 67 23.85 -2.79 -15.26
N THR A 68 23.07 -3.83 -15.57
CA THR A 68 23.59 -5.19 -15.80
C THR A 68 24.63 -5.20 -16.91
N VAL A 69 24.30 -4.62 -18.07
CA VAL A 69 25.23 -4.57 -19.21
C VAL A 69 26.42 -3.67 -18.93
N ARG A 70 26.25 -2.53 -18.24
CA ARG A 70 27.37 -1.67 -17.83
C ARG A 70 28.34 -2.42 -16.91
N GLY A 71 27.82 -3.15 -15.93
CA GLY A 71 28.63 -3.99 -15.05
C GLY A 71 29.35 -5.11 -15.79
N ALA A 72 28.69 -5.69 -16.80
CA ALA A 72 29.26 -6.75 -17.65
C ALA A 72 30.33 -6.24 -18.64
N ALA A 73 30.22 -4.97 -19.06
CA ALA A 73 31.13 -4.32 -20.01
C ALA A 73 32.37 -3.69 -19.36
N GLY A 74 32.37 -3.50 -18.04
CA GLY A 74 33.52 -2.97 -17.30
C GLY A 74 34.69 -3.95 -17.34
N SER A 75 35.86 -3.49 -17.78
CA SER A 75 37.11 -4.23 -17.62
C SER A 75 37.48 -4.21 -16.14
N ASP A 76 37.42 -5.37 -15.49
CA ASP A 76 38.16 -5.73 -14.28
C ASP A 76 38.15 -4.76 -13.10
N TYR A 77 37.23 -4.95 -12.14
CA TYR A 77 37.44 -4.56 -10.73
C TYR A 77 36.74 -5.51 -9.73
N ASN A 78 36.70 -6.82 -10.01
CA ASN A 78 36.45 -7.82 -8.96
C ASN A 78 37.23 -9.12 -9.23
N PRO A 79 38.33 -9.42 -8.49
CA PRO A 79 39.32 -10.46 -8.85
C PRO A 79 38.90 -11.91 -8.57
N VAL A 80 37.61 -12.21 -8.35
CA VAL A 80 37.18 -13.57 -7.93
C VAL A 80 36.56 -14.41 -9.07
N SER A 81 36.29 -13.84 -10.25
CA SER A 81 35.68 -14.58 -11.38
C SER A 81 36.62 -14.88 -12.56
N VAL A 82 37.94 -14.83 -12.35
CA VAL A 82 38.95 -15.09 -13.40
C VAL A 82 39.46 -16.54 -13.47
N ILE A 83 38.83 -17.50 -12.78
CA ILE A 83 39.21 -18.91 -12.89
C ILE A 83 38.62 -19.48 -14.18
N GLY A 84 39.33 -19.30 -15.30
CA GLY A 84 39.01 -19.97 -16.58
C GLY A 84 39.49 -19.26 -17.85
N SER A 85 40.03 -18.05 -17.76
CA SER A 85 40.29 -17.20 -18.95
C SER A 85 41.46 -17.61 -19.83
N LEU A 86 42.14 -18.74 -19.56
CA LEU A 86 43.19 -19.26 -20.45
C LEU A 86 42.69 -20.37 -21.40
N PHE A 87 41.44 -20.82 -21.26
CA PHE A 87 40.82 -21.82 -22.14
C PHE A 87 39.34 -21.49 -22.40
N GLY A 88 39.04 -20.46 -23.19
CA GLY A 88 37.71 -20.26 -23.78
C GLY A 88 36.51 -20.28 -22.81
N GLY A 89 36.70 -19.91 -21.54
CA GLY A 89 35.67 -19.99 -20.51
C GLY A 89 34.56 -18.96 -20.67
N GLU A 90 33.32 -19.38 -20.41
CA GLU A 90 32.11 -18.56 -20.37
C GLU A 90 32.24 -17.46 -19.30
N ARG A 91 31.92 -16.21 -19.65
CA ARG A 91 31.90 -15.07 -18.72
C ARG A 91 30.49 -14.89 -18.18
N VAL A 92 30.19 -15.44 -17.01
CA VAL A 92 28.88 -15.23 -16.37
C VAL A 92 28.87 -13.90 -15.62
N ALA A 93 28.05 -12.96 -16.08
CA ALA A 93 27.83 -11.66 -15.45
C ALA A 93 26.59 -11.68 -14.56
N GLU A 94 26.68 -11.00 -13.40
CA GLU A 94 25.58 -10.93 -12.45
C GLU A 94 24.49 -9.94 -12.89
N PRO A 95 23.20 -10.34 -12.90
CA PRO A 95 22.10 -9.43 -13.19
C PRO A 95 21.92 -8.42 -12.04
N LYS A 96 21.62 -7.17 -12.42
CA LYS A 96 21.20 -6.11 -11.49
C LYS A 96 19.68 -6.15 -11.36
N LEU A 97 19.22 -6.57 -10.19
CA LEU A 97 17.80 -6.67 -9.82
C LEU A 97 17.52 -5.72 -8.66
N PRO A 98 17.41 -4.40 -8.89
CA PRO A 98 17.15 -3.46 -7.81
C PRO A 98 15.80 -3.75 -7.16
N VAL A 99 15.77 -3.57 -5.83
CA VAL A 99 14.59 -3.76 -5.00
C VAL A 99 14.37 -2.49 -4.18
N ASP A 100 13.24 -1.85 -4.40
CA ASP A 100 12.73 -0.81 -3.51
C ASP A 100 12.09 -1.49 -2.30
N GLN A 101 12.85 -1.55 -1.19
CA GLN A 101 12.44 -2.29 0.01
C GLN A 101 11.17 -1.73 0.64
N GLU A 102 10.96 -0.41 0.55
CA GLU A 102 9.79 0.23 1.12
C GLU A 102 8.53 -0.12 0.31
N LYS A 103 8.61 -0.06 -1.03
CA LYS A 103 7.51 -0.50 -1.88
C LYS A 103 7.21 -1.98 -1.73
N LEU A 104 8.24 -2.82 -1.61
CA LEU A 104 8.05 -4.25 -1.41
C LEU A 104 7.38 -4.55 -0.07
N ALA A 105 7.83 -3.90 1.01
CA ALA A 105 7.23 -4.05 2.33
C ALA A 105 5.77 -3.56 2.34
N ALA A 106 5.47 -2.42 1.71
CA ALA A 106 4.11 -1.91 1.59
C ALA A 106 3.21 -2.87 0.79
N ALA A 107 3.67 -3.35 -0.37
CA ALA A 107 2.91 -4.29 -1.18
C ALA A 107 2.66 -5.62 -0.43
N LEU A 108 3.62 -6.10 0.35
CA LEU A 108 3.45 -7.28 1.20
C LEU A 108 2.51 -7.02 2.38
N ALA A 109 2.50 -5.81 2.96
CA ALA A 109 1.54 -5.43 3.99
C ALA A 109 0.10 -5.41 3.46
N ASP A 110 -0.11 -4.95 2.23
CA ASP A 110 -1.43 -5.00 1.57
C ASP A 110 -1.90 -6.45 1.31
N VAL A 111 -0.98 -7.32 0.87
CA VAL A 111 -1.25 -8.76 0.75
C VAL A 111 -1.57 -9.38 2.11
N ALA A 112 -0.84 -9.00 3.18
CA ALA A 112 -1.07 -9.47 4.53
C ALA A 112 -2.46 -9.08 5.05
N GLY A 113 -2.89 -7.84 4.81
CA GLY A 113 -4.19 -7.30 5.24
C GLY A 113 -5.39 -8.02 4.61
N SER A 114 -5.23 -8.59 3.41
CA SER A 114 -6.28 -9.33 2.70
C SER A 114 -6.26 -10.85 2.98
N SER A 115 -5.13 -11.38 3.42
CA SER A 115 -4.91 -12.83 3.47
C SER A 115 -4.86 -13.42 4.88
N GLY A 116 -4.53 -12.60 5.89
CA GLY A 116 -4.46 -13.01 7.30
C GLY A 116 -5.80 -13.52 7.86
N SER A 117 -5.71 -14.37 8.88
CA SER A 117 -6.87 -14.83 9.67
C SER A 117 -6.97 -14.15 11.03
N ALA A 118 -5.91 -13.48 11.49
CA ALA A 118 -5.97 -12.64 12.66
C ALA A 118 -6.83 -11.40 12.36
N THR A 119 -7.68 -11.04 13.31
CA THR A 119 -8.54 -9.84 13.21
C THR A 119 -8.34 -8.98 14.43
N ASP A 120 -8.22 -7.67 14.22
CA ASP A 120 -8.20 -6.70 15.31
C ASP A 120 -9.62 -6.43 15.82
N GLY A 121 -9.72 -6.06 17.09
CA GLY A 121 -10.98 -5.58 17.65
C GLY A 121 -11.41 -4.28 16.98
N THR A 122 -12.70 -4.08 16.80
CA THR A 122 -13.24 -2.85 16.20
C THR A 122 -14.65 -2.55 16.69
N ILE A 123 -15.18 -1.39 16.30
CA ILE A 123 -16.55 -0.99 16.54
C ILE A 123 -17.30 -0.90 15.21
N VAL A 124 -18.41 -1.63 15.12
CA VAL A 124 -19.28 -1.65 13.95
C VAL A 124 -20.45 -0.71 14.16
N PHE A 125 -20.62 0.22 13.24
CA PHE A 125 -21.80 1.10 13.15
C PHE A 125 -22.83 0.47 12.20
N SER A 126 -23.99 0.13 12.74
CA SER A 126 -25.15 -0.39 12.01
C SER A 126 -26.32 0.58 12.13
N PRO A 127 -27.35 0.48 11.27
CA PRO A 127 -28.59 1.25 11.41
C PRO A 127 -29.16 1.21 12.84
N GLY A 128 -29.06 2.34 13.55
CA GLY A 128 -29.57 2.51 14.92
C GLY A 128 -28.81 1.75 16.00
N LYS A 129 -27.67 1.12 15.71
CA LYS A 129 -26.94 0.29 16.66
C LYS A 129 -25.44 0.41 16.48
N VAL A 130 -24.71 0.41 17.59
CA VAL A 130 -23.26 0.29 17.63
C VAL A 130 -22.89 -1.01 18.34
N THR A 131 -21.83 -1.70 17.90
CA THR A 131 -21.44 -3.00 18.49
C THR A 131 -19.92 -3.14 18.51
N ALA A 132 -19.37 -3.47 19.68
CA ALA A 132 -17.97 -3.83 19.82
C ALA A 132 -17.78 -5.26 19.32
N VAL A 133 -16.81 -5.45 18.44
CA VAL A 133 -16.41 -6.75 17.93
C VAL A 133 -15.01 -7.03 18.45
N GLU A 134 -14.87 -8.09 19.25
CA GLU A 134 -13.58 -8.51 19.76
C GLU A 134 -12.72 -9.09 18.64
N GLY A 135 -11.43 -8.76 18.66
CA GLY A 135 -10.46 -9.32 17.74
C GLY A 135 -10.23 -10.79 18.03
N LYS A 136 -9.80 -11.54 17.02
CA LYS A 136 -9.49 -12.97 17.15
C LYS A 136 -8.02 -13.21 16.81
N PRO A 137 -7.29 -13.97 17.65
CA PRO A 137 -5.96 -14.45 17.32
C PRO A 137 -6.02 -15.25 16.01
N GLY A 138 -4.94 -15.17 15.24
CA GLY A 138 -4.86 -15.90 13.99
C GLY A 138 -3.45 -15.87 13.42
N LYS A 139 -3.35 -16.09 12.11
CA LYS A 139 -2.09 -16.02 11.39
C LYS A 139 -2.03 -14.75 10.56
N GLY A 140 -0.87 -14.12 10.56
CA GLY A 140 -0.53 -13.00 9.70
C GLY A 140 0.73 -13.32 8.89
N LEU A 141 0.91 -12.61 7.78
CA LEU A 141 2.15 -12.67 7.03
C LEU A 141 3.32 -12.11 7.86
N ASP A 142 4.45 -12.79 7.86
CA ASP A 142 5.70 -12.23 8.36
C ASP A 142 6.35 -11.40 7.24
N VAL A 143 6.03 -10.11 7.20
CA VAL A 143 6.47 -9.21 6.11
C VAL A 143 8.00 -9.20 5.99
N ALA A 144 8.71 -9.11 7.13
CA ALA A 144 10.17 -9.02 7.14
C ALA A 144 10.84 -10.26 6.53
N ARG A 145 10.39 -11.47 6.92
CA ARG A 145 10.91 -12.70 6.30
C ARG A 145 10.41 -12.90 4.87
N SER A 146 9.20 -12.44 4.56
CA SER A 146 8.61 -12.56 3.22
C SER A 146 9.33 -11.74 2.17
N VAL A 147 9.88 -10.58 2.53
CA VAL A 147 10.72 -9.75 1.63
C VAL A 147 11.86 -10.57 1.02
N VAL A 148 12.52 -11.40 1.84
CA VAL A 148 13.63 -12.25 1.38
C VAL A 148 13.12 -13.31 0.41
N SER A 149 12.06 -14.03 0.77
CA SER A 149 11.46 -15.07 -0.07
C SER A 149 11.01 -14.54 -1.44
N VAL A 150 10.39 -13.34 -1.47
CA VAL A 150 9.93 -12.72 -2.71
C VAL A 150 11.08 -12.26 -3.59
N ARG A 151 12.14 -11.67 -3.02
CA ARG A 151 13.33 -11.28 -3.78
C ARG A 151 13.98 -12.49 -4.45
N ASP A 152 14.14 -13.58 -3.69
CA ASP A 152 14.81 -14.78 -4.19
C ASP A 152 13.94 -15.48 -5.26
N ALA A 153 12.63 -15.51 -5.06
CA ALA A 153 11.68 -15.98 -6.06
C ALA A 153 11.66 -15.12 -7.33
N TYR A 154 11.75 -13.80 -7.20
CA TYR A 154 11.83 -12.90 -8.35
C TYR A 154 13.07 -13.18 -9.20
N ARG A 155 14.24 -13.33 -8.58
CA ARG A 155 15.47 -13.73 -9.27
C ARG A 155 15.29 -15.06 -10.00
N ALA A 156 14.78 -16.09 -9.32
CA ALA A 156 14.57 -17.40 -9.90
C ALA A 156 13.57 -17.37 -11.07
N GLN A 157 12.53 -16.55 -10.99
CA GLN A 157 11.56 -16.36 -12.08
C GLN A 157 12.19 -15.70 -13.30
N VAL A 158 12.99 -14.65 -13.10
CA VAL A 158 13.69 -13.97 -14.20
C VAL A 158 14.64 -14.94 -14.88
N GLU A 159 15.41 -15.70 -14.10
CA GLU A 159 16.39 -16.68 -14.59
C GLU A 159 15.73 -17.84 -15.35
N THR A 160 14.78 -18.52 -14.71
CA THR A 160 14.24 -19.79 -15.24
C THR A 160 13.02 -19.60 -16.13
N GLY A 161 12.31 -18.46 -16.02
CA GLY A 161 11.01 -18.23 -16.64
C GLY A 161 9.88 -19.10 -16.07
N LYS A 162 10.12 -19.85 -14.99
CA LYS A 162 9.12 -20.73 -14.37
C LYS A 162 8.30 -19.97 -13.35
N ALA A 163 6.97 -20.09 -13.44
CA ALA A 163 6.04 -19.57 -12.46
C ALA A 163 5.83 -20.60 -11.33
N SER A 164 6.67 -20.55 -10.30
CA SER A 164 6.46 -21.30 -9.06
C SER A 164 5.63 -20.48 -8.06
N VAL A 165 4.80 -21.18 -7.27
CA VAL A 165 4.13 -20.56 -6.13
C VAL A 165 5.13 -20.37 -5.00
N VAL A 166 5.23 -19.15 -4.48
CA VAL A 166 6.13 -18.77 -3.39
C VAL A 166 5.38 -18.86 -2.08
N GLU A 167 5.70 -19.87 -1.27
CA GLU A 167 5.16 -20.01 0.08
C GLU A 167 5.77 -18.95 0.99
N LEU A 168 4.92 -18.05 1.52
CA LEU A 168 5.38 -16.99 2.39
C LEU A 168 5.22 -17.37 3.87
N PRO A 169 6.21 -17.01 4.70
CA PRO A 169 6.18 -17.31 6.12
C PRO A 169 5.01 -16.59 6.81
N VAL A 170 4.26 -17.35 7.60
CA VAL A 170 3.19 -16.82 8.45
C VAL A 170 3.57 -16.98 9.92
N VAL A 171 3.14 -16.03 10.74
CA VAL A 171 3.33 -16.02 12.19
C VAL A 171 2.00 -15.86 12.91
N SER A 172 1.92 -16.37 14.13
CA SER A 172 0.80 -16.09 15.01
C SER A 172 0.77 -14.59 15.33
N ARG A 173 -0.42 -13.99 15.19
CA ARG A 173 -0.66 -12.59 15.51
C ARG A 173 -1.84 -12.50 16.47
N GLU A 174 -1.61 -11.78 17.56
CA GLU A 174 -2.63 -11.42 18.53
C GLU A 174 -3.32 -10.11 18.11
N PRO A 175 -4.59 -9.90 18.50
CA PRO A 175 -5.24 -8.60 18.39
C PRO A 175 -4.45 -7.54 19.16
N THR A 176 -4.22 -6.40 18.51
CA THR A 176 -3.59 -5.21 19.09
C THR A 176 -4.56 -4.39 19.93
N ILE A 177 -5.85 -4.46 19.60
CA ILE A 177 -6.91 -3.77 20.32
C ILE A 177 -7.34 -4.57 21.55
N THR A 178 -7.17 -3.97 22.73
CA THR A 178 -7.58 -4.58 24.00
C THR A 178 -9.07 -4.42 24.26
N LYS A 179 -9.62 -5.21 25.20
CA LYS A 179 -11.00 -5.02 25.66
C LYS A 179 -11.23 -3.64 26.28
N ALA A 180 -10.27 -3.15 27.07
CA ALA A 180 -10.33 -1.82 27.66
C ALA A 180 -10.38 -0.71 26.61
N GLU A 181 -9.65 -0.89 25.49
CA GLU A 181 -9.69 0.02 24.35
C GLU A 181 -11.06 0.02 23.67
N LEU A 182 -11.66 -1.16 23.45
CA LEU A 182 -13.02 -1.27 22.90
C LEU A 182 -14.04 -0.57 23.80
N ASP A 183 -13.98 -0.79 25.10
CA ASP A 183 -14.90 -0.19 26.07
C ASP A 183 -14.73 1.34 26.10
N ARG A 184 -13.48 1.83 26.04
CA ARG A 184 -13.20 3.28 25.93
C ARG A 184 -13.80 3.86 24.66
N ALA A 185 -13.47 3.31 23.50
CA ALA A 185 -13.93 3.81 22.21
C ALA A 185 -15.45 3.77 22.08
N MET A 186 -16.09 2.75 22.65
CA MET A 186 -17.56 2.65 22.72
C MET A 186 -18.15 3.81 23.51
N LYS A 187 -17.66 4.03 24.73
CA LYS A 187 -18.21 5.02 25.67
C LYS A 187 -17.88 6.46 25.28
N GLU A 188 -16.65 6.71 24.84
CA GLU A 188 -16.16 8.07 24.59
C GLU A 188 -16.57 8.61 23.22
N PHE A 189 -16.73 7.74 22.21
CA PHE A 189 -17.04 8.18 20.86
C PHE A 189 -18.28 7.50 20.30
N ALA A 190 -18.31 6.17 20.26
CA ALA A 190 -19.25 5.46 19.40
C ALA A 190 -20.72 5.56 19.86
N GLU A 191 -20.96 5.46 21.17
CA GLU A 191 -22.28 5.69 21.79
C GLU A 191 -22.73 7.15 21.65
N PRO A 192 -21.92 8.17 22.02
CA PRO A 192 -22.26 9.58 21.77
C PRO A 192 -22.56 9.87 20.29
N ALA A 193 -21.72 9.38 19.38
CA ALA A 193 -21.86 9.60 17.95
C ALA A 193 -23.21 9.09 17.45
N MET A 194 -23.63 7.91 17.89
CA MET A 194 -24.87 7.25 17.49
C MET A 194 -26.11 7.64 18.31
N SER A 195 -25.96 8.52 19.32
CA SER A 195 -27.05 8.89 20.24
C SER A 195 -28.21 9.68 19.61
N GLY A 196 -28.00 10.28 18.45
CA GLY A 196 -29.03 11.08 17.79
C GLY A 196 -28.60 11.73 16.49
N LEU A 197 -29.44 12.62 15.96
CA LEU A 197 -29.12 13.41 14.77
C LEU A 197 -28.00 14.41 15.08
N VAL A 198 -27.10 14.63 14.12
CA VAL A 198 -26.21 15.80 14.07
C VAL A 198 -26.63 16.68 12.91
N THR A 199 -26.59 17.99 13.11
CA THR A 199 -26.94 18.99 12.09
C THR A 199 -25.71 19.79 11.75
N ILE A 200 -25.32 19.82 10.47
CA ILE A 200 -24.23 20.63 9.97
C ILE A 200 -24.81 21.75 9.12
N LYS A 201 -24.42 22.99 9.42
CA LYS A 201 -24.88 24.20 8.72
C LYS A 201 -23.72 24.91 8.06
N ALA A 202 -23.97 25.50 6.90
CA ALA A 202 -23.03 26.39 6.24
C ALA A 202 -23.83 27.47 5.48
N GLY A 203 -23.61 28.73 5.84
CA GLY A 203 -24.41 29.85 5.35
C GLY A 203 -25.91 29.63 5.62
N SER A 204 -26.73 29.70 4.57
CA SER A 204 -28.17 29.50 4.65
C SER A 204 -28.62 28.04 4.52
N LYS A 205 -27.69 27.09 4.42
CA LYS A 205 -27.98 25.68 4.12
C LYS A 205 -27.64 24.78 5.31
N GLU A 206 -28.37 23.68 5.45
CA GLU A 206 -28.11 22.67 6.49
C GLU A 206 -28.37 21.25 5.98
N ILE A 207 -27.69 20.29 6.60
CA ILE A 207 -27.90 18.86 6.40
C ILE A 207 -27.88 18.12 7.74
N LYS A 208 -28.64 17.03 7.83
CA LYS A 208 -28.74 16.21 9.04
C LYS A 208 -28.20 14.80 8.80
N PHE A 209 -27.34 14.33 9.69
CA PHE A 209 -26.86 12.95 9.70
C PHE A 209 -27.43 12.21 10.90
N GLY A 210 -27.88 10.97 10.69
CA GLY A 210 -28.60 10.20 11.70
C GLY A 210 -28.17 8.75 11.83
N PRO A 211 -28.39 8.15 13.01
CA PRO A 211 -27.92 6.80 13.34
C PRO A 211 -28.62 5.72 12.51
N ALA A 212 -29.82 5.98 12.00
CA ALA A 212 -30.58 4.98 11.25
C ALA A 212 -30.09 4.76 9.81
N LYS A 213 -29.42 5.75 9.18
CA LYS A 213 -29.13 5.70 7.74
C LYS A 213 -27.77 6.24 7.34
N SER A 214 -27.43 7.46 7.78
CA SER A 214 -26.25 8.16 7.25
C SER A 214 -25.01 7.98 8.11
N LEU A 215 -25.11 8.07 9.45
CA LEU A 215 -23.95 7.87 10.33
C LEU A 215 -23.29 6.48 10.16
N PRO A 216 -24.02 5.36 10.06
CA PRO A 216 -23.40 4.05 9.82
C PRO A 216 -22.65 3.91 8.50
N LYS A 217 -22.97 4.77 7.51
CA LYS A 217 -22.32 4.73 6.19
C LYS A 217 -21.03 5.53 6.14
N ILE A 218 -20.86 6.48 7.06
CA ILE A 218 -19.74 7.43 7.03
C ILE A 218 -18.78 7.23 8.19
N LEU A 219 -19.19 6.54 9.26
CA LEU A 219 -18.37 6.30 10.44
C LEU A 219 -17.79 4.89 10.43
N SER A 220 -16.50 4.79 10.69
CA SER A 220 -15.80 3.55 11.01
C SER A 220 -14.71 3.83 12.03
N MET A 221 -14.09 2.77 12.58
CA MET A 221 -12.90 2.91 13.42
C MET A 221 -11.78 2.04 12.87
N LYS A 222 -10.54 2.52 12.98
CA LYS A 222 -9.34 1.78 12.61
C LYS A 222 -8.41 1.65 13.81
N ALA A 223 -7.77 0.50 13.92
CA ALA A 223 -6.68 0.28 14.85
C ALA A 223 -5.43 1.03 14.38
N VAL A 224 -4.93 1.94 15.21
CA VAL A 224 -3.68 2.67 15.01
C VAL A 224 -2.95 2.66 16.35
N ASP A 225 -1.76 2.06 16.38
CA ASP A 225 -0.89 1.99 17.58
C ASP A 225 -1.62 1.49 18.85
N GLY A 226 -2.43 0.44 18.69
CA GLY A 226 -3.20 -0.16 19.79
C GLY A 226 -4.42 0.64 20.23
N ARG A 227 -4.79 1.69 19.50
CA ARG A 227 -5.99 2.50 19.74
C ARG A 227 -6.98 2.46 18.59
N LEU A 228 -8.26 2.57 18.89
CA LEU A 228 -9.30 2.80 17.90
C LEU A 228 -9.45 4.29 17.63
N VAL A 229 -9.15 4.67 16.40
CA VAL A 229 -9.29 6.04 15.88
C VAL A 229 -10.46 6.08 14.92
N GLU A 230 -11.30 7.11 15.04
CA GLU A 230 -12.44 7.34 14.17
C GLU A 230 -12.01 7.68 12.75
N VAL A 231 -12.75 7.16 11.78
CA VAL A 231 -12.54 7.40 10.36
C VAL A 231 -13.85 7.82 9.73
N TYR A 232 -13.78 8.92 9.00
CA TYR A 232 -14.88 9.50 8.23
C TYR A 232 -14.71 9.12 6.76
N ASP A 233 -15.65 8.37 6.21
CA ASP A 233 -15.67 8.05 4.78
C ASP A 233 -16.09 9.28 3.99
N LYS A 234 -15.10 9.99 3.45
CA LYS A 234 -15.28 11.23 2.69
C LYS A 234 -16.08 11.02 1.40
N GLN A 235 -15.92 9.87 0.75
CA GLN A 235 -16.67 9.56 -0.48
C GLN A 235 -18.14 9.32 -0.15
N ALA A 236 -18.42 8.61 0.94
CA ALA A 236 -19.78 8.41 1.41
C ALA A 236 -20.42 9.73 1.91
N ILE A 237 -19.64 10.61 2.56
CA ILE A 237 -20.11 11.96 2.92
C ILE A 237 -20.46 12.75 1.67
N GLU A 238 -19.57 12.83 0.68
CA GLU A 238 -19.80 13.54 -0.58
C GLU A 238 -21.08 13.06 -1.27
N GLY A 239 -21.27 11.74 -1.36
CA GLY A 239 -22.49 11.15 -1.93
C GLY A 239 -23.76 11.43 -1.13
N LEU A 240 -23.66 11.68 0.18
CA LEU A 240 -24.79 12.09 1.03
C LEU A 240 -25.05 13.60 0.98
N LEU A 241 -24.02 14.41 0.70
CA LEU A 241 -24.18 15.85 0.52
C LEU A 241 -24.98 16.16 -0.74
N ASP A 242 -24.77 15.42 -1.83
CA ASP A 242 -25.58 15.52 -3.06
C ASP A 242 -25.81 16.98 -3.51
N GLY A 243 -24.73 17.78 -3.53
CA GLY A 243 -24.76 19.20 -3.92
C GLY A 243 -25.45 20.14 -2.92
N VAL A 244 -25.81 19.69 -1.70
CA VAL A 244 -26.46 20.53 -0.69
C VAL A 244 -25.69 21.83 -0.49
N PHE A 245 -24.37 21.80 -0.38
CA PHE A 245 -23.57 23.01 -0.17
C PHE A 245 -23.04 23.68 -1.45
N ASP A 246 -23.59 23.35 -2.63
CA ASP A 246 -23.20 24.00 -3.88
C ASP A 246 -23.36 25.52 -3.81
N GLY A 247 -22.33 26.22 -4.25
CA GLY A 247 -22.24 27.69 -4.19
C GLY A 247 -21.94 28.27 -2.81
N ILE A 248 -21.79 27.46 -1.76
CA ILE A 248 -21.32 27.93 -0.45
C ILE A 248 -19.79 27.88 -0.45
N MET A 249 -19.17 29.04 -0.27
CA MET A 249 -17.72 29.19 -0.31
C MET A 249 -17.16 29.41 1.09
N ILE A 250 -16.11 28.69 1.43
CA ILE A 250 -15.31 28.82 2.65
C ILE A 250 -13.93 29.40 2.29
N THR A 251 -13.45 30.34 3.10
CA THR A 251 -12.06 30.81 3.02
C THR A 251 -11.18 29.85 3.80
N LYS A 252 -10.27 29.14 3.12
CA LYS A 252 -9.35 28.19 3.79
C LYS A 252 -8.06 28.91 4.22
N GLY A 253 -7.22 28.21 4.98
CA GLY A 253 -5.95 28.77 5.50
C GLY A 253 -4.93 29.22 4.43
N ASP A 254 -5.17 28.90 3.15
CA ASP A 254 -4.42 29.42 2.00
C ASP A 254 -4.91 30.83 1.55
N GLY A 255 -5.93 31.38 2.22
CA GLY A 255 -6.56 32.66 1.91
C GLY A 255 -7.47 32.61 0.68
N LYS A 256 -7.67 31.45 0.05
CA LYS A 256 -8.51 31.29 -1.13
C LYS A 256 -9.89 30.78 -0.73
N LYS A 257 -10.88 31.15 -1.54
CA LYS A 257 -12.24 30.65 -1.43
C LYS A 257 -12.36 29.31 -2.15
N HIS A 258 -12.79 28.30 -1.41
CA HIS A 258 -13.10 26.96 -1.92
C HIS A 258 -14.56 26.66 -1.63
N GLN A 259 -15.20 25.82 -2.44
CA GLN A 259 -16.53 25.33 -2.10
C GLN A 259 -16.44 24.45 -0.84
N VAL A 260 -17.43 24.54 0.05
CA VAL A 260 -17.56 23.64 1.21
C VAL A 260 -17.58 22.20 0.72
N SER A 261 -16.65 21.39 1.21
CA SER A 261 -16.46 20.00 0.79
C SER A 261 -16.81 18.98 1.90
N ALA A 262 -16.81 17.69 1.54
CA ALA A 262 -16.91 16.60 2.50
C ALA A 262 -15.87 16.67 3.64
N ASP A 263 -14.69 17.26 3.40
CA ASP A 263 -13.66 17.45 4.43
C ASP A 263 -14.11 18.44 5.50
N ASP A 264 -14.69 19.56 5.07
CA ASP A 264 -15.15 20.63 5.96
C ASP A 264 -16.33 20.12 6.82
N VAL A 265 -17.21 19.32 6.21
CA VAL A 265 -18.32 18.65 6.91
C VAL A 265 -17.80 17.61 7.90
N ALA A 266 -16.87 16.74 7.49
CA ALA A 266 -16.28 15.74 8.37
C ALA A 266 -15.57 16.38 9.58
N PHE A 267 -14.88 17.51 9.36
CA PHE A 267 -14.25 18.27 10.43
C PHE A 267 -15.28 18.80 11.44
N ALA A 268 -16.33 19.48 10.96
CA ALA A 268 -17.41 19.99 11.82
C ALA A 268 -18.15 18.88 12.59
N MET A 269 -18.27 17.68 12.00
CA MET A 269 -18.92 16.54 12.64
C MET A 269 -18.18 16.03 13.88
N ARG A 270 -16.85 16.18 13.98
CA ARG A 270 -16.05 15.64 15.10
C ARG A 270 -16.58 16.09 16.46
N GLU A 271 -16.84 17.38 16.61
CA GLU A 271 -17.41 17.92 17.83
C GLU A 271 -18.91 17.64 17.95
N ALA A 272 -19.66 17.74 16.84
CA ALA A 272 -21.10 17.52 16.84
C ALA A 272 -21.47 16.12 17.34
N LEU A 273 -20.69 15.10 16.96
CA LEU A 273 -20.94 13.71 17.31
C LEU A 273 -20.76 13.44 18.81
N LEU A 274 -19.91 14.20 19.48
CA LEU A 274 -19.68 14.10 20.93
C LEU A 274 -20.72 14.89 21.75
N GLY A 275 -21.52 15.73 21.11
CA GLY A 275 -22.56 16.52 21.75
C GLY A 275 -23.64 15.65 22.39
N LYS A 276 -24.02 15.99 23.62
CA LYS A 276 -25.08 15.34 24.41
C LYS A 276 -26.41 16.07 24.33
N THR A 277 -26.39 17.34 23.91
CA THR A 277 -27.61 18.15 23.72
C THR A 277 -27.85 18.44 22.23
N PRO A 278 -29.10 18.73 21.82
CA PRO A 278 -29.38 19.13 20.43
C PRO A 278 -28.57 20.35 19.95
N ALA A 279 -28.24 21.26 20.86
CA ALA A 279 -27.42 22.43 20.57
C ALA A 279 -25.95 22.03 20.29
N GLU A 280 -25.36 21.19 21.13
CA GLU A 280 -23.99 20.69 20.93
C GLU A 280 -23.85 19.84 19.66
N ARG A 281 -24.92 19.12 19.28
CA ARG A 281 -25.01 18.31 18.06
C ARG A 281 -25.31 19.11 16.81
N THR A 282 -25.37 20.44 16.92
CA THR A 282 -25.52 21.35 15.78
C THR A 282 -24.23 22.15 15.62
N LYS A 283 -23.57 22.03 14.47
CA LYS A 283 -22.34 22.77 14.17
C LYS A 283 -22.50 23.61 12.91
N VAL A 284 -21.98 24.83 12.98
CA VAL A 284 -21.94 25.77 11.87
C VAL A 284 -20.50 25.79 11.36
N ILE A 285 -20.31 25.56 10.07
CA ILE A 285 -19.03 25.71 9.40
C ILE A 285 -18.77 27.22 9.27
N ASP A 286 -17.67 27.69 9.86
CA ASP A 286 -17.20 29.06 9.66
C ASP A 286 -16.70 29.25 8.22
N LEU A 287 -17.25 30.23 7.52
CA LEU A 287 -16.92 30.53 6.12
C LEU A 287 -15.83 31.59 5.99
N ASP A 288 -15.52 32.31 7.07
CA ASP A 288 -14.66 33.49 7.06
C ASP A 288 -13.20 33.18 7.46
N GLY A 289 -12.88 31.92 7.78
CA GLY A 289 -11.52 31.42 7.91
C GLY A 289 -10.83 31.68 9.25
N GLN A 290 -11.58 31.75 10.37
CA GLN A 290 -10.99 31.85 11.72
C GLN A 290 -10.80 30.50 12.42
N GLY A 291 -10.98 29.38 11.70
CA GLY A 291 -10.83 28.01 12.20
C GLY A 291 -9.51 27.34 11.81
#